data_AF-A0A3C0HMG0-F1
#
_entry.id   AF-A0A3C0HMG0-F1
#
_cell.length_a   1.000
_cell.length_b   1.000
_cell.length_c   1.000
_cell.angle_alpha   90.00
_cell.angle_beta   90.00
_cell.angle_gamma   90.00
#
_symmetry.space_group_name_H-M   'P 1'
#
loop_
_entity.id
_entity.type
_entity.pdbx_description
1 polymer ?
#
loop_
_entity_poly.entity_id
_entity_poly.type
_entity_poly.pdbx_seq_one_letter_code
_entity_poly.pdbx_strand_id
1 'polypeptide(L)'
;LVEAEGSLARYVWSWEPSEREGDVDGEFTVPATTPTSTALAKDLKKRGWTFVGPTTVYAFMQAMGLVNDHVPGCDCREACEAERAALVRPTHRG
;
A
#
# COMPACT_ATOMS: atom_id res chain seq x y z
N LEU A 1 4.25 -17.50 5.28
CA LEU A 1 4.54 -16.20 4.60
C LEU A 1 5.99 -15.80 4.80
N VAL A 2 6.45 -15.59 6.04
CA VAL A 2 7.86 -15.24 6.32
C VAL A 2 8.84 -16.23 5.72
N GLU A 3 8.59 -17.54 5.83
CA GLU A 3 9.46 -18.56 5.22
C GLU A 3 9.52 -18.48 3.68
N ALA A 4 8.39 -18.18 3.02
CA ALA A 4 8.31 -18.13 1.56
C ALA A 4 8.81 -16.80 0.98
N GLU A 5 8.61 -15.70 1.71
CA GLU A 5 8.85 -14.33 1.25
C GLU A 5 10.03 -13.68 1.99
N GLY A 6 10.72 -14.37 2.89
CA GLY A 6 11.79 -13.84 3.74
C GLY A 6 11.31 -12.91 4.87
N SER A 7 10.33 -12.03 4.64
CA SER A 7 9.71 -11.20 5.69
C SER A 7 8.32 -10.71 5.30
N LEU A 8 7.50 -10.37 6.32
CA LEU A 8 6.20 -9.74 6.08
C LEU A 8 6.34 -8.38 5.41
N ALA A 9 7.33 -7.58 5.83
CA ALA A 9 7.58 -6.26 5.26
C ALA A 9 7.91 -6.35 3.77
N ARG A 10 8.80 -7.27 3.38
CA ARG A 10 9.16 -7.48 1.97
C ARG A 10 7.95 -7.90 1.14
N TYR A 11 7.15 -8.84 1.65
CA TYR A 11 5.92 -9.23 0.98
C TYR A 11 4.95 -8.06 0.83
N VAL A 12 4.69 -7.28 1.88
CA VAL A 12 3.75 -6.16 1.80
C VAL A 12 4.26 -5.08 0.84
N TRP A 13 5.52 -4.65 0.96
CA TRP A 13 6.11 -3.62 0.12
C TRP A 13 6.28 -4.04 -1.35
N SER A 14 6.21 -5.33 -1.69
CA SER A 14 6.14 -5.75 -3.10
C SER A 14 4.80 -5.44 -3.77
N TRP A 15 3.78 -5.02 -3.01
CA TRP A 15 2.50 -4.52 -3.50
C TRP A 15 2.41 -2.98 -3.49
N GLU A 16 3.52 -2.26 -3.30
CA GLU A 16 3.53 -0.81 -3.50
C GLU A 16 3.18 -0.51 -4.97
N PRO A 17 2.11 0.25 -5.26
CA PRO A 17 1.77 0.58 -6.64
C PRO A 17 2.81 1.54 -7.22
N SER A 18 3.12 1.38 -8.52
CA SER A 18 4.10 2.23 -9.21
C SER A 18 3.61 3.66 -9.44
N GLU A 19 2.29 3.84 -9.45
CA GLU A 19 1.61 5.12 -9.63
C GLU A 19 0.38 5.18 -8.73
N ARG A 20 -0.15 6.38 -8.54
CA ARG A 20 -1.36 6.59 -7.74
C ARG A 20 -2.55 5.91 -8.42
N GLU A 21 -3.23 5.03 -7.69
CA GLU A 21 -4.48 4.43 -8.12
C GLU A 21 -5.66 5.21 -7.54
N GLY A 22 -6.70 5.45 -8.34
CA GLY A 22 -7.98 5.98 -7.86
C GLY A 22 -8.27 7.44 -8.19
N ASP A 23 -7.33 8.17 -8.79
CA ASP A 23 -7.63 9.50 -9.33
C ASP A 23 -8.67 9.39 -10.46
N VAL A 24 -9.60 10.34 -10.51
CA VAL A 24 -10.71 10.37 -11.49
C VAL A 24 -10.53 11.59 -12.36
N ASP A 25 -10.42 11.40 -13.67
CA ASP A 25 -10.19 12.47 -14.65
C ASP A 25 -8.96 13.37 -14.33
N GLY A 26 -7.95 12.80 -13.67
CA GLY A 26 -6.74 13.51 -13.24
C GLY A 26 -6.88 14.31 -11.95
N GLU A 27 -8.04 14.25 -11.29
CA GLU A 27 -8.27 14.86 -9.99
C GLU A 27 -7.98 13.88 -8.85
N PHE A 28 -7.38 14.43 -7.78
CA PHE A 28 -7.07 13.66 -6.58
C PHE A 28 -8.35 13.17 -5.90
N THR A 29 -8.47 11.86 -5.73
CA THR A 29 -9.53 11.28 -4.90
C THR A 29 -8.97 10.26 -3.90
N VAL A 30 -9.75 9.95 -2.86
CA VAL A 30 -9.42 8.88 -1.90
C VAL A 30 -10.48 7.79 -2.01
N PRO A 31 -10.25 6.74 -2.83
CA PRO A 31 -11.24 5.69 -3.01
C PRO A 31 -11.34 4.78 -1.79
N ALA A 32 -12.42 3.99 -1.69
CA ALA A 32 -12.55 2.98 -0.63
C ALA A 32 -11.71 1.73 -0.89
N THR A 33 -11.36 1.48 -2.17
CA THR A 33 -10.55 0.35 -2.62
C THR A 33 -9.79 0.74 -3.89
N THR A 34 -8.72 0.02 -4.18
CA THR A 34 -7.97 0.11 -5.43
C THR A 34 -7.77 -1.27 -6.08
N PRO A 35 -7.36 -1.35 -7.36
CA PRO A 35 -6.97 -2.61 -7.98
C PRO A 35 -5.93 -3.37 -7.17
N THR A 36 -4.87 -2.69 -6.71
CA THR A 36 -3.81 -3.30 -5.89
C THR A 36 -4.33 -3.83 -4.56
N SER A 37 -5.12 -3.05 -3.81
CA SER A 37 -5.70 -3.52 -2.54
C SER A 37 -6.62 -4.74 -2.71
N THR A 38 -7.33 -4.83 -3.84
CA THR A 38 -8.21 -5.95 -4.18
C THR A 38 -7.39 -7.20 -4.48
N ALA A 39 -6.29 -7.05 -5.23
CA ALA A 39 -5.38 -8.14 -5.55
C ALA A 39 -4.67 -8.67 -4.29
N LEU A 40 -4.13 -7.77 -3.45
CA LEU A 40 -3.49 -8.12 -2.20
C LEU A 40 -4.46 -8.79 -1.22
N ALA A 41 -5.69 -8.28 -1.07
CA ALA A 41 -6.73 -8.92 -0.26
C ALA A 41 -7.02 -10.35 -0.72
N LYS A 42 -7.09 -10.58 -2.04
CA LYS A 42 -7.29 -11.92 -2.61
C LYS A 42 -6.11 -12.85 -2.30
N ASP A 43 -4.88 -12.36 -2.43
CA ASP A 43 -3.68 -13.14 -2.15
C ASP A 43 -3.56 -13.51 -0.65
N LEU A 44 -3.76 -12.53 0.24
CA LEU A 44 -3.79 -12.76 1.69
C LEU A 44 -4.85 -13.80 2.10
N LYS A 45 -6.06 -13.70 1.54
CA LYS A 45 -7.13 -14.71 1.77
C LYS A 45 -6.71 -16.11 1.33
N LYS A 46 -6.09 -16.25 0.14
CA LYS A 46 -5.56 -17.54 -0.33
C LYS A 46 -4.49 -18.11 0.60
N ARG A 47 -3.74 -17.22 1.27
CA ARG A 47 -2.71 -17.58 2.25
C ARG A 47 -3.25 -17.80 3.67
N GLY A 48 -4.58 -17.83 3.85
CA GLY A 48 -5.24 -18.18 5.10
C GLY A 48 -5.53 -17.00 6.04
N TRP A 49 -5.31 -15.75 5.61
CA TRP A 49 -5.65 -14.58 6.41
C TRP A 49 -7.17 -14.33 6.41
N THR A 50 -7.70 -13.91 7.55
CA THR A 50 -9.11 -13.53 7.74
C THR A 50 -9.22 -12.03 7.99
N PHE A 51 -10.42 -11.46 7.82
CA PHE A 51 -10.70 -10.02 7.97
C PHE A 51 -9.89 -9.07 7.07
N VAL A 52 -9.27 -9.60 6.00
CA VAL A 52 -8.49 -8.87 5.01
C VAL A 52 -9.33 -8.56 3.76
N GLY A 53 -10.45 -7.84 3.93
CA GLY A 53 -11.23 -7.33 2.80
C GLY A 53 -10.48 -6.23 2.03
N PRO A 54 -10.79 -5.96 0.75
CA PRO A 54 -10.09 -4.92 -0.04
C PRO A 54 -10.04 -3.56 0.64
N THR A 55 -11.12 -3.09 1.25
CA THR A 55 -11.15 -1.81 2.00
C THR A 55 -10.21 -1.83 3.20
N THR A 56 -10.23 -2.91 4.00
CA THR A 56 -9.30 -3.08 5.12
C THR A 56 -7.85 -3.09 4.66
N VAL A 57 -7.57 -3.76 3.54
CA VAL A 57 -6.23 -3.83 2.97
C VAL A 57 -5.79 -2.47 2.43
N TYR A 58 -6.67 -1.71 1.79
CA TYR A 58 -6.32 -0.36 1.33
C TYR A 58 -6.06 0.58 2.51
N ALA A 59 -6.88 0.53 3.56
CA ALA A 59 -6.64 1.27 4.79
C ALA A 59 -5.29 0.90 5.43
N PHE A 60 -4.93 -0.38 5.40
CA PHE A 60 -3.60 -0.84 5.83
C PHE A 60 -2.48 -0.28 4.95
N MET A 61 -2.64 -0.26 3.62
CA MET A 61 -1.67 0.33 2.70
C MET A 61 -1.48 1.83 2.96
N GLN A 62 -2.55 2.57 3.23
CA GLN A 62 -2.50 3.98 3.63
C GLN A 62 -1.73 4.14 4.95
N ALA A 63 -2.11 3.38 5.98
CA ALA A 63 -1.52 3.50 7.32
C ALA A 63 -0.04 3.13 7.37
N MET A 64 0.39 2.14 6.58
CA MET A 64 1.78 1.70 6.51
C MET A 64 2.64 2.53 5.55
N GLY A 65 2.04 3.50 4.86
CA GLY A 65 2.75 4.32 3.90
C GLY A 65 3.16 3.54 2.65
N LEU A 66 2.33 2.63 2.15
CA LEU A 66 2.46 2.08 0.78
C LEU A 66 1.85 3.04 -0.25
N VAL A 67 0.85 3.81 0.15
CA VAL A 67 0.35 4.97 -0.60
C VAL A 67 0.34 6.22 0.29
N ASN A 68 0.39 7.40 -0.31
CA ASN A 68 0.22 8.68 0.38
C ASN A 68 -1.10 9.31 -0.03
N ASP A 69 -2.11 9.15 0.82
CA ASP A 69 -3.46 9.67 0.58
C ASP A 69 -3.79 10.92 1.40
N HIS A 70 -2.77 11.56 1.99
CA HIS A 70 -2.96 12.88 2.57
C HIS A 70 -3.47 13.84 1.48
N VAL A 71 -4.66 14.40 1.69
CA VAL A 71 -5.35 15.28 0.74
C VAL A 71 -4.50 16.53 0.40
N PRO A 72 -4.71 17.17 -0.76
CA PRO A 72 -4.04 18.43 -1.08
C PRO A 72 -4.26 19.46 0.02
N GLY A 73 -3.20 20.13 0.46
CA GLY A 73 -3.23 21.10 1.57
C GLY A 73 -3.17 20.49 2.98
N CYS A 74 -3.05 19.16 3.11
CA CYS A 74 -2.74 18.55 4.41
C CYS A 74 -1.28 18.81 4.80
N ASP A 75 -1.04 19.35 5.99
CA ASP A 75 0.29 19.67 6.50
C ASP A 75 1.26 18.47 6.55
N CYS A 76 0.73 17.25 6.69
CA CYS A 76 1.54 16.03 6.73
C CYS A 76 1.96 15.54 5.34
N ARG A 77 1.31 15.99 4.26
CA ARG A 77 1.45 15.37 2.94
C ARG A 77 2.90 15.38 2.44
N GLU A 78 3.55 16.55 2.51
CA GLU A 78 4.91 16.72 2.01
C GLU A 78 5.93 15.98 2.86
N ALA A 79 5.79 16.01 4.19
CA ALA A 79 6.66 15.30 5.11
C ALA A 79 6.57 13.78 4.89
N CYS A 80 5.35 13.23 4.80
CA CYS A 80 5.15 11.81 4.52
C CYS A 80 5.69 11.41 3.14
N GLU A 81 5.55 12.25 2.11
CA GLU A 81 6.11 11.97 0.79
C GLU A 81 7.65 11.95 0.81
N ALA A 82 8.27 12.88 1.54
CA ALA A 82 9.72 12.91 1.71
C ALA A 82 10.24 11.65 2.44
N GLU A 83 9.56 11.20 3.49
CA GLU A 83 9.90 9.97 4.20
C GLU A 83 9.76 8.73 3.30
N ARG A 84 8.68 8.64 2.52
CA ARG A 84 8.49 7.57 1.53
C ARG A 84 9.57 7.57 0.46
N ALA A 85 9.97 8.74 -0.04
CA ALA A 85 11.03 8.86 -1.03
C ALA A 85 12.39 8.42 -0.47
N ALA A 86 12.67 8.74 0.80
CA ALA A 86 13.90 8.35 1.49
C ALA A 86 13.92 6.87 1.93
N LEU A 87 12.76 6.21 2.03
CA LEU A 87 12.67 4.83 2.47
C LEU A 87 13.33 3.87 1.47
N VAL A 88 14.34 3.15 1.96
CA VAL A 88 14.88 1.97 1.28
C VAL A 88 13.90 0.82 1.44
N ARG A 89 13.18 0.48 0.36
CA ARG A 89 12.17 -0.59 0.39
C ARG A 89 12.83 -1.91 0.83
N PRO A 90 12.16 -2.74 1.66
CA PRO A 90 12.63 -4.07 2.00
C PRO A 90 12.56 -5.00 0.78
N THR A 91 13.56 -4.95 -0.10
CA THR A 91 13.70 -5.83 -1.26
C THR A 91 14.69 -6.98 -0.96
N HIS A 92 14.79 -7.98 -1.85
CA HIS A 92 15.75 -9.08 -1.71
C HIS A 92 17.17 -8.52 -1.64
N ARG A 93 17.89 -8.71 -0.53
CA ARG A 93 19.34 -8.87 -0.63
C ARG A 93 19.57 -10.26 -1.19
N GLY A 94 20.08 -10.32 -2.43
CA GLY A 94 20.63 -11.54 -3.03
C GLY A 94 21.46 -12.32 -2.03
#